data_AF-A0A0C2FHK8-F1
#
_entry.id   AF-A0A0C2FHK8-F1
#
_cell.length_a   1.000
_cell.length_b   1.000
_cell.length_c   1.000
_cell.angle_alpha   90.00
_cell.angle_beta   90.00
_cell.angle_gamma   90.00
#
_symmetry.space_group_name_H-M   'P 1'
#
loop_
_entity.id
_entity.type
_entity.pdbx_description
1 polymer ?
#
loop_
_entity_poly.entity_id
_entity_poly.type
_entity_poly.pdbx_seq_one_letter_code
_entity_poly.pdbx_strand_id
1 'polypeptide(L)'
;VTAALDYLLANAVHDVEVPAFEKACGVGVVVTHDEIEDTVSVVIEKYKSQLIADRYSFNVGKLLGEIRSLIPWADGSYVKKEVDLRILELLGPKTVDDLAPKKKVCWLCITLRKHTH
;
A
#
# COMPACT_ATOMS: atom_id res chain seq x y z
N VAL A 1 -13.70 12.09 3.13
CA VAL A 1 -14.57 12.86 2.20
C VAL A 1 -14.96 12.05 0.97
N THR A 2 -14.05 11.35 0.30
CA THR A 2 -14.37 10.53 -0.89
C THR A 2 -15.52 9.54 -0.68
N ALA A 3 -15.50 8.76 0.39
CA ALA A 3 -16.57 7.79 0.70
C ALA A 3 -17.97 8.43 0.86
N ALA A 4 -18.04 9.67 1.35
CA ALA A 4 -19.30 10.40 1.48
C ALA A 4 -19.87 10.76 0.09
N LEU A 5 -19.00 11.23 -0.82
CA LEU A 5 -19.37 11.51 -2.20
C LEU A 5 -19.82 10.23 -2.90
N ASP A 6 -19.08 9.14 -2.73
CA ASP A 6 -19.41 7.84 -3.32
C ASP A 6 -20.79 7.34 -2.86
N TYR A 7 -21.10 7.46 -1.56
CA TYR A 7 -22.40 7.09 -1.04
C TYR A 7 -23.53 7.97 -1.59
N LEU A 8 -23.35 9.29 -1.66
CA LEU A 8 -24.36 10.20 -2.19
C LEU A 8 -24.62 9.96 -3.68
N LEU A 9 -23.58 9.69 -4.47
CA LEU A 9 -23.71 9.33 -5.88
C LEU A 9 -24.48 8.01 -6.06
N ALA A 10 -24.20 7.00 -5.23
CA ALA A 10 -24.90 5.72 -5.26
C ALA A 10 -26.38 5.82 -4.85
N ASN A 11 -26.74 6.82 -4.05
CA ASN A 11 -28.11 7.03 -3.53
C ASN A 11 -28.77 8.29 -4.11
N ALA A 12 -28.31 8.79 -5.27
CA ALA A 12 -28.74 10.08 -5.82
C ALA A 12 -30.26 10.21 -6.11
N VAL A 13 -30.97 9.08 -6.17
CA VAL A 13 -32.43 9.00 -6.47
C VAL A 13 -33.26 8.56 -5.26
N HIS A 14 -32.63 8.34 -4.11
CA HIS A 14 -33.25 7.83 -2.89
C HIS A 14 -33.04 8.82 -1.73
N ASP A 15 -33.93 8.78 -0.74
CA ASP A 15 -33.71 9.51 0.50
C ASP A 15 -32.49 8.93 1.23
N VAL A 16 -31.65 9.82 1.75
CA VAL A 16 -30.43 9.45 2.46
C VAL A 16 -30.76 9.09 3.90
N GLU A 17 -30.66 7.80 4.22
CA GLU A 17 -30.71 7.29 5.59
C GLU A 17 -29.44 7.72 6.35
N VAL A 18 -29.58 8.68 7.25
CA VAL A 18 -28.45 9.24 8.03
C VAL A 18 -27.60 8.17 8.72
N PRO A 19 -28.16 7.15 9.39
CA PRO A 19 -27.34 6.11 10.04
C PRO A 19 -26.52 5.27 9.05
N ALA A 20 -27.08 4.99 7.86
CA ALA A 20 -26.40 4.24 6.82
C ALA A 20 -25.29 5.07 6.17
N PHE A 21 -25.51 6.37 5.99
CA PHE A 21 -24.51 7.32 5.51
C PHE A 21 -23.34 7.46 6.48
N GLU A 22 -23.60 7.65 7.77
CA GLU A 22 -22.57 7.77 8.81
C GLU A 22 -21.71 6.50 8.88
N LYS A 23 -22.35 5.33 8.83
CA LYS A 23 -21.65 4.04 8.79
C LYS A 23 -20.80 3.89 7.53
N ALA A 24 -21.31 4.26 6.36
CA ALA A 24 -20.56 4.21 5.10
C ALA A 24 -19.36 5.17 5.09
N CYS A 25 -19.47 6.29 5.81
CA CYS A 25 -18.40 7.27 5.97
C CYS A 25 -17.43 6.95 7.11
N GLY A 26 -17.63 5.84 7.84
CA GLY A 26 -16.80 5.48 8.98
C GLY A 26 -16.89 6.45 10.16
N VAL A 27 -18.00 7.17 10.30
CA VAL A 27 -18.21 8.09 11.43
C VAL A 27 -18.21 7.28 12.73
N GLY A 28 -17.33 7.64 13.65
CA GLY A 28 -17.15 6.92 14.92
C GLY A 28 -16.23 5.70 14.86
N VAL A 29 -15.69 5.34 13.68
CA VAL A 29 -14.65 4.30 13.57
C VAL A 29 -13.32 4.88 14.04
N VAL A 30 -12.77 4.32 15.11
CA VAL A 30 -11.44 4.65 15.62
C VAL A 30 -10.56 3.43 15.43
N VAL A 31 -9.56 3.54 14.56
CA VAL A 31 -8.53 2.52 14.39
C VAL A 31 -7.42 2.79 15.40
N THR A 32 -7.09 1.80 16.23
CA THR A 32 -6.03 1.94 17.25
C THR A 32 -4.64 1.75 16.65
N HIS A 33 -3.60 2.20 17.36
CA HIS A 33 -2.22 1.95 16.92
C HIS A 33 -1.91 0.45 16.86
N ASP A 34 -2.34 -0.32 17.87
CA ASP A 34 -2.16 -1.78 17.92
C ASP A 34 -2.75 -2.47 16.67
N GLU A 35 -3.96 -2.06 16.25
CA GLU A 35 -4.60 -2.60 15.04
C GLU A 35 -3.81 -2.27 13.76
N ILE A 36 -3.22 -1.07 13.71
CA ILE A 36 -2.35 -0.67 12.59
C ILE A 36 -1.10 -1.55 12.57
N GLU A 37 -0.42 -1.70 13.72
CA GLU A 37 0.81 -2.50 13.86
C GLU A 37 0.59 -3.97 13.49
N ASP A 38 -0.52 -4.57 13.94
CA ASP A 38 -0.90 -5.93 13.59
C ASP A 38 -1.16 -6.06 12.08
N THR A 39 -1.92 -5.12 11.51
CA THR A 39 -2.22 -5.13 10.07
C THR A 39 -0.95 -4.97 9.23
N VAL A 40 -0.05 -4.04 9.62
CA VAL A 40 1.24 -3.86 8.94
C VAL A 40 2.07 -5.13 9.06
N SER A 41 2.14 -5.76 10.23
CA SER A 41 2.89 -7.00 10.45
C SER A 41 2.43 -8.12 9.52
N VAL A 42 1.11 -8.32 9.38
CA VAL A 42 0.53 -9.32 8.47
C VAL A 42 0.91 -9.05 7.02
N VAL A 43 0.80 -7.79 6.57
CA VAL A 43 1.12 -7.42 5.19
C VAL A 43 2.63 -7.55 4.92
N ILE A 44 3.49 -7.14 5.84
CA ILE A 44 4.94 -7.29 5.70
C ILE A 44 5.33 -8.76 5.60
N GLU A 45 4.79 -9.64 6.45
CA GLU A 45 5.10 -11.08 6.40
C GLU A 45 4.67 -11.69 5.06
N LYS A 46 3.52 -11.27 4.52
CA LYS A 46 3.04 -11.69 3.19
C LYS A 46 4.01 -11.33 2.05
N TYR A 47 4.68 -10.18 2.11
CA TYR A 47 5.62 -9.72 1.08
C TYR A 47 7.10 -9.94 1.43
N LYS A 48 7.40 -10.55 2.57
CA LYS A 48 8.75 -10.67 3.13
C LYS A 48 9.79 -11.23 2.17
N SER A 49 9.45 -12.29 1.45
CA SER A 49 10.36 -12.91 0.47
C SER A 49 10.72 -11.95 -0.67
N GLN A 50 9.75 -11.17 -1.16
CA GLN A 50 9.98 -10.16 -2.20
C GLN A 50 10.74 -8.95 -1.65
N LEU A 51 10.43 -8.51 -0.42
CA LEU A 51 11.15 -7.42 0.25
C LEU A 51 12.63 -7.74 0.42
N ILE A 52 12.97 -8.97 0.82
CA ILE A 52 14.37 -9.41 0.95
C ILE A 52 15.07 -9.43 -0.42
N ALA A 53 14.38 -9.89 -1.47
CA ALA A 53 14.95 -10.01 -2.80
C ALA A 53 15.17 -8.65 -3.50
N ASP A 54 14.18 -7.76 -3.43
CA ASP A 54 14.21 -6.44 -4.09
C ASP A 54 14.81 -5.32 -3.21
N ARG A 55 14.96 -5.58 -1.90
CA ARG A 55 15.37 -4.59 -0.89
C ARG A 55 14.62 -3.26 -1.04
N TYR A 56 15.34 -2.15 -1.01
CA TYR A 56 14.78 -0.80 -1.12
C TYR A 56 14.29 -0.43 -2.51
N SER A 57 14.48 -1.31 -3.50
CA SER A 57 13.88 -1.15 -4.82
C SER A 57 12.46 -1.69 -4.91
N PHE A 58 11.94 -2.32 -3.86
CA PHE A 58 10.57 -2.79 -3.80
C PHE A 58 9.57 -1.61 -3.84
N ASN A 59 8.43 -1.80 -4.50
CA ASN A 59 7.39 -0.79 -4.56
C ASN A 59 6.60 -0.72 -3.25
N VAL A 60 7.05 0.11 -2.31
CA VAL A 60 6.39 0.33 -1.01
C VAL A 60 4.94 0.82 -1.16
N GLY A 61 4.61 1.51 -2.25
CA GLY A 61 3.23 1.94 -2.55
C GLY A 61 2.24 0.77 -2.63
N LYS A 62 2.72 -0.43 -3.00
CA LYS A 62 1.90 -1.65 -3.00
C LYS A 62 1.48 -2.06 -1.59
N LEU A 63 2.39 -1.98 -0.61
CA LEU A 63 2.09 -2.29 0.80
C LEU A 63 1.10 -1.28 1.37
N LEU A 64 1.35 0.01 1.14
CA LEU A 64 0.49 1.09 1.63
C LEU A 64 -0.92 0.99 1.03
N GLY A 65 -1.03 0.63 -0.25
CA GLY A 65 -2.32 0.40 -0.90
C GLY A 65 -3.09 -0.78 -0.29
N GLU A 66 -2.40 -1.89 -0.03
CA GLU A 66 -3.03 -3.07 0.59
C GLU A 66 -3.47 -2.77 2.03
N ILE A 67 -2.62 -2.16 2.86
CA ILE A 67 -2.96 -1.79 4.23
C ILE A 67 -4.16 -0.82 4.24
N ARG A 68 -4.16 0.18 3.36
CA ARG A 68 -5.27 1.14 3.24
C ARG A 68 -6.58 0.49 2.81
N SER A 69 -6.53 -0.65 2.10
CA SER A 69 -7.74 -1.40 1.75
C SER A 69 -8.30 -2.21 2.92
N LEU A 70 -7.44 -2.60 3.87
CA LEU A 70 -7.84 -3.34 5.08
C LEU A 70 -8.35 -2.40 6.17
N ILE A 71 -7.69 -1.26 6.39
CA ILE A 71 -8.00 -0.28 7.43
C ILE A 71 -8.18 1.13 6.83
N PRO A 72 -9.28 1.40 6.10
CA PRO A 72 -9.46 2.62 5.32
C PRO A 72 -9.57 3.91 6.15
N TRP A 73 -9.94 3.79 7.41
CA TRP A 73 -10.15 4.90 8.36
C TRP A 73 -8.96 5.16 9.28
N ALA A 74 -7.84 4.45 9.07
CA ALA A 74 -6.63 4.61 9.88
C ALA A 74 -5.90 5.94 9.60
N ASP A 75 -5.07 6.37 10.57
CA ASP A 75 -4.13 7.45 10.34
C ASP A 75 -3.04 7.02 9.35
N GLY A 76 -3.16 7.48 8.11
CA GLY A 76 -2.20 7.19 7.06
C GLY A 76 -0.77 7.65 7.37
N SER A 77 -0.60 8.66 8.23
CA SER A 77 0.73 9.12 8.66
C SER A 77 1.38 8.08 9.58
N TYR A 78 0.61 7.52 10.52
CA TYR A 78 1.08 6.45 11.39
C TYR A 78 1.35 5.17 10.60
N VAL A 79 0.43 4.76 9.72
CA VAL A 79 0.63 3.59 8.83
C VAL A 79 1.95 3.71 8.06
N LYS A 80 2.22 4.88 7.46
CA LYS A 80 3.47 5.08 6.72
C LYS A 80 4.70 4.95 7.62
N LYS A 81 4.68 5.57 8.81
CA LYS A 81 5.80 5.49 9.77
C LYS A 81 6.07 4.04 10.16
N GLU A 82 5.03 3.28 10.48
CA GLU A 82 5.16 1.89 10.89
C GLU A 82 5.70 1.00 9.76
N VAL A 83 5.21 1.18 8.53
CA VAL A 83 5.75 0.48 7.35
C VAL A 83 7.23 0.80 7.14
N ASP A 84 7.61 2.08 7.22
CA ASP A 84 9.01 2.51 7.03
C ASP A 84 9.93 1.92 8.14
N LEU A 85 9.43 1.83 9.38
CA LEU A 85 10.12 1.19 10.50
C LEU A 85 10.33 -0.31 10.27
N ARG A 86 9.27 -1.07 9.92
CA ARG A 86 9.37 -2.51 9.68
C ARG A 86 10.28 -2.85 8.50
N ILE A 87 10.29 -2.02 7.45
CA ILE A 87 11.21 -2.18 6.33
C ILE A 87 12.66 -1.96 6.78
N LEU A 88 12.91 -0.91 7.58
CA LEU A 88 14.25 -0.62 8.10
C LEU A 88 14.74 -1.75 9.02
N GLU A 89 13.89 -2.29 9.89
CA GLU A 89 14.22 -3.43 10.75
C GLU A 89 14.53 -4.70 9.94
N LEU A 90 13.75 -4.96 8.89
CA LEU A 90 13.91 -6.15 8.05
C LEU A 90 15.16 -6.09 7.15
N LEU A 91 15.44 -4.93 6.56
CA LEU A 91 16.48 -4.77 5.53
C LEU A 91 17.78 -4.17 6.04
N GLY A 92 17.75 -3.48 7.19
CA GLY A 92 18.83 -2.63 7.67
C GLY A 92 18.95 -1.32 6.89
N PRO A 93 19.94 -0.46 7.20
CA PRO A 93 20.11 0.83 6.54
C PRO A 93 20.35 0.69 5.03
N LYS A 94 19.93 1.71 4.27
CA LYS A 94 20.21 1.80 2.82
C LYS A 94 21.71 1.81 2.55
N THR A 95 22.15 0.98 1.60
CA THR A 95 23.54 0.95 1.15
C THR A 95 23.69 1.58 -0.23
N VAL A 96 24.94 1.76 -0.68
CA VAL A 96 25.25 2.26 -2.01
C VAL A 96 24.70 1.37 -3.13
N ASP A 97 24.56 0.07 -2.88
CA ASP A 97 24.02 -0.89 -3.85
C ASP A 97 22.52 -0.66 -4.10
N ASP A 98 21.79 -0.17 -3.09
CA ASP A 98 20.37 0.16 -3.20
C ASP A 98 20.12 1.42 -4.06
N LEU A 99 21.16 2.23 -4.33
CA LEU A 99 21.07 3.43 -5.16
C LEU A 99 21.29 3.14 -6.65
N ALA A 100 21.73 1.93 -7.00
CA ALA A 100 22.00 1.56 -8.38
C ALA A 100 20.69 1.54 -9.19
N PRO A 101 20.60 2.31 -10.30
CA PRO A 101 19.40 2.30 -11.13
C PRO A 101 19.21 0.91 -11.73
N LYS A 102 18.01 0.33 -11.59
CA LYS A 102 17.68 -0.95 -12.25
C LYS A 102 17.90 -0.79 -13.75
N LYS A 103 18.74 -1.66 -14.33
CA LYS A 103 19.00 -1.69 -15.77
C LYS A 103 17.65 -1.81 -16.50
N LYS A 104 17.25 -0.77 -17.22
CA LYS A 104 16.09 -0.83 -18.10
C LYS A 104 16.42 -1.84 -19.19
N VAL A 105 15.78 -3.00 -19.15
CA VAL A 105 15.85 -3.95 -20.25
C VAL A 105 15.13 -3.30 -21.44
N CYS A 106 15.91 -2.84 -22.41
CA CYS A 106 15.36 -2.35 -23.66
C CYS A 106 14.80 -3.54 -24.44
N TRP A 107 13.48 -3.67 -24.45
CA TRP A 107 12.78 -4.77 -25.13
C TRP A 107 13.10 -4.84 -26.62
N LEU A 108 13.41 -3.71 -27.26
CA LEU A 108 13.85 -3.67 -28.67
C LEU A 108 15.13 -4.49 -28.92
N CYS A 109 16.04 -4.58 -27.95
CA CYS A 109 17.32 -5.29 -28.13
C CYS A 109 17.15 -6.82 -28.00
N ILE A 110 16.12 -7.29 -27.28
CA ILE A 110 15.86 -8.73 -27.10
C ILE A 110 15.20 -9.33 -28.33
N THR A 111 14.26 -8.63 -28.97
CA THR A 111 13.58 -9.11 -30.18
C THR A 111 14.51 -9.22 -31.38
N LEU A 112 15.48 -8.31 -31.52
CA LEU A 112 16.50 -8.38 -32.58
C LEU A 112 17.45 -9.59 -32.43
N ARG A 113 17.70 -10.06 -31.21
CA ARG A 113 18.61 -11.20 -30.96
C ARG A 113 17.95 -12.57 -31.16
N LYS A 114 16.61 -12.64 -31.16
CA LYS A 114 15.84 -13.88 -31.36
C LYS A 114 15.50 -14.16 -32.83
N HIS A 115 15.70 -13.19 -33.73
CA HIS A 115 15.43 -13.34 -35.17
C HIS A 115 16.69 -13.64 -36.02
N THR A 116 17.86 -13.80 -35.40
CA THR A 116 19.14 -14.08 -36.09
C THR A 116 19.69 -15.49 -35.83
N HIS A 117 18.84 -16.48 -35.54
CA HIS A 117 19.22 -17.89 -35.49
C HIS A 117 18.23 -18.75 -36.25
#